data_AF-X1Q2B1-F1
#
_entry.id   AF-X1Q2B1-F1
#
_cell.length_a   1.000
_cell.length_b   1.000
_cell.length_c   1.000
_cell.angle_alpha   90.00
_cell.angle_beta   90.00
_cell.angle_gamma   90.00
#
_symmetry.space_group_name_H-M   'P 1'
#
loop_
_entity.id
_entity.type
_entity.pdbx_description
1 polymer ?
#
loop_
_entity_poly.entity_id
_entity_poly.type
_entity_poly.pdbx_seq_one_letter_code
_entity_poly.pdbx_strand_id
1 'polypeptide(L)' 'TVKADVIIRPDIEDVHWADFGKIDYCIEKGYEAAKEAIPKVRKVIREKSSIRNRMKNFFSKKRENGAEILFQKEKN' A
#
# COMPACT_ATOMS: atom_id res chain seq x y z
N THR A 1 4.11 -10.80 8.93
CA THR A 1 3.10 -11.09 7.91
C THR A 1 2.94 -9.88 7.01
N VAL A 2 3.23 -9.99 5.72
CA VAL A 2 3.05 -8.89 4.77
C VAL A 2 1.55 -8.74 4.50
N LYS A 3 0.97 -7.57 4.80
CA LYS A 3 -0.45 -7.28 4.58
C LYS A 3 -0.57 -6.28 3.44
N ALA A 4 -1.39 -6.57 2.44
CA ALA A 4 -1.67 -5.65 1.35
C ALA A 4 -2.49 -4.44 1.82
N ASP A 5 -2.22 -3.27 1.27
CA ASP A 5 -2.99 -2.04 1.55
C ASP A 5 -4.39 -2.08 0.88
N VAL A 6 -4.47 -2.73 -0.28
CA VAL A 6 -5.70 -2.92 -1.05
C VAL A 6 -5.75 -4.37 -1.55
N ILE A 7 -6.90 -5.02 -1.38
CA ILE A 7 -7.20 -6.35 -1.91
C ILE A 7 -8.38 -6.16 -2.87
N ILE A 8 -8.25 -6.70 -4.09
CA ILE A 8 -9.30 -6.73 -5.12
C ILE A 8 -9.74 -8.19 -5.24
N ARG A 9 -11.05 -8.45 -5.13
CA ARG A 9 -11.64 -9.79 -5.23
C ARG A 9 -12.80 -9.73 -6.22
N PRO A 10 -12.59 -10.14 -7.48
CA PRO A 10 -13.68 -10.24 -8.44
C PRO A 10 -14.64 -11.37 -8.05
N ASP A 11 -15.91 -11.20 -8.39
CA ASP A 11 -16.97 -12.17 -8.12
C ASP A 11 -16.96 -13.29 -9.17
N ILE A 12 -16.16 -14.32 -8.90
CA ILE A 12 -15.93 -15.48 -9.79
C ILE A 12 -15.98 -16.82 -9.03
N GLU A 13 -16.54 -16.84 -7.81
CA GLU A 13 -16.50 -18.02 -6.93
C GLU A 13 -17.18 -19.25 -7.55
N ASP A 14 -18.10 -19.04 -8.50
CA ASP A 14 -18.83 -20.10 -9.21
C ASP A 14 -18.11 -20.61 -10.48
N VAL A 15 -16.91 -20.12 -10.79
CA VAL A 15 -16.12 -20.57 -11.94
C VAL A 15 -15.17 -21.70 -11.52
N HIS A 16 -15.41 -22.89 -12.05
CA HIS A 16 -14.49 -24.01 -11.86
C HIS A 16 -13.14 -23.70 -12.52
N TRP A 17 -12.03 -23.99 -11.84
CA TRP A 17 -10.67 -23.64 -12.29
C TRP A 17 -10.29 -24.21 -13.67
N ALA A 18 -10.91 -25.32 -14.08
CA ALA A 18 -10.68 -25.96 -15.38
C ALA A 18 -11.68 -25.54 -16.48
N ASP A 19 -12.57 -24.58 -16.19
CA ASP A 19 -13.53 -24.06 -17.18
C ASP A 19 -12.89 -22.92 -18.00
N PHE A 20 -12.06 -23.32 -18.97
CA PHE A 20 -11.40 -22.40 -19.88
C PHE A 20 -12.38 -21.66 -20.82
N GLY A 21 -13.64 -22.09 -20.90
CA GLY A 21 -14.68 -21.40 -21.67
C GLY A 21 -15.11 -20.06 -21.05
N LYS A 22 -14.80 -19.84 -19.77
CA LYS A 22 -15.17 -18.62 -19.02
C LYS A 22 -14.01 -17.62 -18.85
N ILE A 23 -12.93 -17.75 -19.61
CA ILE A 23 -11.78 -16.83 -19.51
C ILE A 23 -12.21 -15.38 -19.68
N ASP A 24 -12.99 -15.06 -20.72
CA ASP A 24 -13.43 -13.69 -20.99
C ASP A 24 -14.30 -13.14 -19.86
N TYR A 25 -15.18 -13.98 -19.28
CA TYR A 25 -15.98 -13.63 -18.10
C TYR A 25 -15.09 -13.28 -16.90
N CYS A 26 -14.06 -14.09 -16.62
CA CYS A 26 -13.13 -13.83 -15.52
C CYS A 26 -12.35 -12.51 -15.74
N ILE A 27 -11.97 -12.21 -16.98
CA ILE A 27 -11.31 -10.94 -17.33
C ILE A 27 -12.24 -9.77 -17.09
N GLU A 28 -13.49 -9.85 -17.55
CA GLU A 28 -14.50 -8.81 -17.37
C GLU A 28 -14.77 -8.55 -15.89
N LYS A 29 -14.99 -9.60 -15.08
CA LYS A 29 -15.20 -9.47 -13.63
C LYS A 29 -13.97 -8.90 -12.92
N GLY A 30 -12.77 -9.29 -13.35
CA GLY A 30 -11.52 -8.71 -12.88
C GLY A 30 -11.44 -7.21 -13.18
N TYR A 31 -11.80 -6.80 -14.40
CA TYR A 31 -11.81 -5.41 -14.83
C TYR A 31 -12.82 -4.57 -14.04
N GLU A 32 -14.04 -5.06 -13.86
CA GLU A 32 -15.09 -4.42 -13.06
C GLU A 32 -14.62 -4.18 -11.62
N ALA A 33 -14.17 -5.24 -10.94
CA ALA A 33 -13.69 -5.15 -9.56
C ALA A 33 -12.47 -4.22 -9.41
N ALA A 34 -11.57 -4.21 -10.40
CA ALA A 34 -10.43 -3.30 -10.41
C ALA A 34 -10.86 -1.85 -10.58
N LYS A 35 -11.78 -1.58 -11.51
CA LYS A 35 -12.32 -0.24 -11.77
C LYS A 35 -13.00 0.34 -10.54
N GLU A 36 -13.77 -0.47 -9.82
CA GLU A 36 -14.39 -0.08 -8.54
C GLU A 36 -13.36 0.20 -7.43
N ALA A 37 -12.22 -0.48 -7.45
CA ALA A 37 -11.15 -0.29 -6.47
C ALA A 37 -10.28 0.95 -6.74
N ILE A 38 -10.31 1.54 -7.95
CA ILE A 38 -9.46 2.70 -8.33
C ILE A 38 -9.49 3.84 -7.30
N PRO A 39 -10.65 4.30 -6.79
CA PRO A 39 -10.69 5.38 -5.80
C PRO A 39 -9.91 5.04 -4.53
N LYS A 40 -9.99 3.79 -4.05
CA LYS A 40 -9.26 3.31 -2.87
C LYS A 40 -7.75 3.23 -3.13
N VAL A 41 -7.36 2.71 -4.29
CA VAL A 41 -5.95 2.66 -4.72
C VAL A 41 -5.36 4.08 -4.77
N ARG A 42 -6.06 5.02 -5.41
CA ARG A 42 -5.63 6.44 -5.49
C ARG A 42 -5.50 7.08 -4.11
N LYS A 43 -6.42 6.79 -3.20
CA LYS A 43 -6.35 7.28 -1.81
C LYS A 43 -5.09 6.79 -1.10
N VAL A 44 -4.80 5.49 -1.17
CA VAL A 44 -3.60 4.90 -0.56
C VAL A 44 -2.32 5.48 -1.16
N ILE A 45 -2.24 5.63 -2.49
CA ILE A 45 -1.09 6.24 -3.17
C ILE A 45 -0.88 7.68 -2.67
N ARG A 46 -1.96 8.47 -2.57
CA ARG A 46 -1.89 9.86 -2.09
C ARG A 46 -1.44 9.95 -0.63
N GLU A 47 -1.96 9.08 0.24
CA GLU A 47 -1.59 9.04 1.65
C GLU A 47 -0.10 8.69 1.83
N LYS A 48 0.40 7.71 1.07
CA LYS A 48 1.81 7.31 1.11
C LYS A 48 2.74 8.36 0.52
N SER A 49 2.31 9.09 -0.52
CA SER A 49 3.11 10.13 -1.18
C SER A 49 3.06 11.51 -0.51
N SER A 50 2.14 11.70 0.45
CA SER A 50 1.94 12.96 1.16
C SER A 50 3.20 13.49 1.85
N ILE A 51 3.37 14.82 1.79
CA ILE A 51 4.44 15.56 2.48
C ILE A 51 4.46 15.24 3.98
N ARG A 52 3.30 14.96 4.59
CA ARG A 52 3.21 14.54 6.00
C ARG A 52 3.97 13.25 6.28
N ASN A 53 3.89 12.25 5.39
CA ASN A 53 4.64 11.00 5.51
C ASN A 53 6.14 11.24 5.26
N ARG A 54 6.50 12.09 4.29
CA ARG A 54 7.91 12.45 4.04
C ARG A 54 8.52 13.20 5.24
N MET A 55 7.80 14.16 5.83
CA MET A 55 8.25 14.88 7.04
C MET A 55 8.32 13.97 8.25
N LYS A 56 7.38 13.03 8.45
CA LYS A 56 7.44 12.08 9.57
C LYS A 56 8.74 11.25 9.55
N ASN A 57 9.20 10.86 8.36
CA ASN A 57 10.48 10.17 8.20
C ASN A 57 11.68 11.10 8.50
N PHE A 58 11.58 12.38 8.12
CA PHE A 58 12.64 13.36 8.38
C PHE A 58 12.79 13.71 9.88
N PHE A 59 11.68 13.83 10.61
CA PHE A 59 11.71 14.10 12.05
C PHE A 59 12.18 12.90 12.88
N SER A 60 11.99 11.67 12.38
CA SER A 60 12.51 10.47 13.05
C SER A 60 14.03 10.44 13.01
N LYS A 61 14.63 10.79 11.87
CA LYS A 61 16.09 10.86 11.70
C LYS A 61 16.77 11.99 12.50
N LYS A 62 16.03 13.06 12.82
CA LYS A 62 16.55 14.19 13.62
C LYS A 62 16.70 13.86 15.11
N ARG A 63 15.96 12.87 15.64
CA ARG A 63 16.05 12.47 17.06
C ARG A 63 17.29 11.64 17.36
N GLU A 64 17.70 10.77 16.44
CA GLU A 64 18.88 9.91 16.57
C GLU A 64 20.17 10.76 16.57
N ASN A 65 20.32 11.61 15.56
CA ASN A 65 21.48 12.51 15.46
C ASN A 65 21.54 13.51 16.64
N GLY A 66 20.38 13.95 17.16
CA GLY A 66 20.32 14.85 18.31
C GLY A 66 20.78 14.19 19.62
N ALA A 67 20.44 12.91 19.82
CA ALA A 67 20.89 12.15 20.97
C ALA A 67 22.41 11.89 20.92
N GLU A 68 22.96 11.51 19.76
CA GLU A 68 24.41 11.32 19.60
C GLU A 68 25.21 12.58 19.89
N ILE A 69 24.74 13.74 19.42
CA ILE A 69 25.39 15.04 19.69
C ILE A 69 25.36 15.37 21.18
N LEU A 70 24.27 15.06 21.89
CA LEU A 70 24.16 15.29 23.34
C LEU A 70 25.12 14.38 24.12
N PHE A 71 25.18 13.09 23.77
CA PHE A 71 26.08 12.12 24.42
C PHE A 71 27.56 12.46 24.20
N GLN A 72 27.93 12.98 23.03
CA GLN A 72 29.29 13.46 22.76
C GLN A 72 29.63 14.71 23.59
N LYS A 73 28.64 15.56 23.86
CA LYS A 73 28.82 16.79 24.66
C LYS A 73 28.94 16.52 26.16
N GLU A 74 28.30 15.46 26.69
CA GLU A 74 28.46 15.06 28.10
C GLU A 74 29.79 14.35 28.40
N LYS A 75 30.49 13.84 27.37
CA LYS A 75 31.77 13.12 27.52
C LYS A 75 33.02 14.00 27.34
N ASN A 76 32.87 15.29 27.07
CA ASN A 76 33.96 16.26 26.86
C ASN A 76 33.85 17.38 27.89
#